data_AF-A0A3B0RIS3-F1
#
_entry.id   AF-A0A3B0RIS3-F1
#
_cell.length_a   1.000
_cell.length_b   1.000
_cell.length_c   1.000
_cell.angle_alpha   90.00
_cell.angle_beta   90.00
_cell.angle_gamma   90.00
#
_symmetry.space_group_name_H-M   'P 1'
#
loop_
_entity.id
_entity.type
_entity.pdbx_description
1 polymer ?
#
loop_
_entity_poly.entity_id
_entity_poly.type
_entity_poly.pdbx_seq_one_letter_code
_entity_poly.pdbx_strand_id
1 'polypeptide(L)'
;MAFKILIIVMFLLLSGCATTPPSNINDSCAIFKEKSGWYKAMRHVQKRYGTPIHVQLAIIKQESSFKHNARTERTHIFWIIPWGRKSTAYGY
;
A
#
# COMPACT_ATOMS: atom_id res chain seq x y z
N MET A 1 24.32 -14.69 32.16
CA MET A 1 23.99 -13.33 31.66
C MET A 1 24.02 -13.23 30.14
N ALA A 2 25.05 -13.74 29.45
CA ALA A 2 25.18 -13.69 27.99
C ALA A 2 23.97 -14.25 27.19
N PHE A 3 23.38 -15.36 27.64
CA PHE A 3 22.22 -15.97 26.96
C PHE A 3 20.97 -15.07 26.95
N LYS A 4 20.72 -14.31 28.02
CA LYS A 4 19.60 -13.35 28.08
C LYS A 4 19.82 -12.17 27.11
N ILE A 5 21.06 -11.72 26.95
CA ILE A 5 21.43 -10.64 26.03
C ILE A 5 21.22 -11.09 24.58
N LEU A 6 21.60 -12.32 24.24
CA LEU A 6 21.42 -12.89 22.91
C LEU A 6 19.94 -12.90 22.47
N ILE A 7 19.04 -13.29 23.38
CA ILE A 7 17.59 -13.34 23.10
C ILE A 7 17.03 -11.93 22.85
N ILE A 8 17.43 -10.94 23.64
CA ILE A 8 16.97 -9.55 23.47
C ILE A 8 17.44 -8.98 22.12
N VAL A 9 18.70 -9.22 21.75
CA VAL A 9 19.24 -8.82 20.44
C VAL A 9 18.48 -9.49 19.30
N MET A 10 18.15 -10.78 19.42
CA MET A 10 17.32 -11.48 18.44
C MET A 10 15.96 -10.79 18.27
N PHE A 11 15.26 -10.45 19.35
CA PHE A 11 13.96 -9.77 19.26
C PHE A 11 14.04 -8.37 18.65
N LEU A 12 15.12 -7.61 18.92
CA LEU A 12 15.31 -6.31 18.27
C LEU A 12 15.54 -6.45 16.76
N LEU A 13 16.24 -7.50 16.31
CA LEU A 13 16.47 -7.74 14.89
C LEU A 13 15.18 -8.07 14.12
N LEU A 14 14.12 -8.53 14.81
CA LEU A 14 12.80 -8.75 14.20
C LEU A 14 11.93 -7.48 14.12
N SER A 15 12.36 -6.35 14.67
CA SER A 15 11.61 -5.08 14.59
C SER A 15 11.76 -4.45 13.19
N GLY A 16 10.89 -4.87 12.26
CA GLY A 16 10.78 -4.27 10.92
C GLY A 16 9.76 -3.12 10.89
N CYS A 17 9.99 -2.14 10.00
CA CYS A 17 9.01 -1.09 9.73
C CYS A 17 8.02 -1.56 8.64
N ALA A 18 6.72 -1.49 8.92
CA ALA A 18 5.67 -1.78 7.94
C ALA A 18 4.91 -0.49 7.61
N THR A 19 4.79 -0.18 6.32
CA THR A 19 3.97 0.96 5.88
C THR A 19 2.52 0.51 5.76
N THR A 20 1.68 1.03 6.64
CA THR A 20 0.24 0.80 6.59
C THR A 20 -0.44 1.72 5.58
N PRO A 21 -1.50 1.24 4.88
CA PRO A 21 -2.38 2.10 4.12
C PRO A 21 -3.11 3.10 5.05
N PRO A 22 -3.62 4.23 4.52
CA PRO A 22 -4.36 5.21 5.31
C PRO A 22 -5.58 4.59 6.00
N SER A 23 -5.85 5.03 7.22
CA SER A 23 -6.95 4.53 8.05
C SER A 23 -8.33 4.81 7.45
N ASN A 24 -8.52 5.98 6.85
CA ASN A 24 -9.77 6.38 6.20
C ASN A 24 -9.52 6.78 4.74
N ILE A 25 -9.81 5.87 3.81
CA ILE A 25 -9.64 6.08 2.36
C ILE A 25 -10.79 6.84 1.70
N ASN A 26 -11.86 7.15 2.44
CA ASN A 26 -13.01 7.89 1.92
C ASN A 26 -12.88 9.41 2.13
N ASP A 27 -11.99 9.83 3.03
CA ASP A 27 -11.73 11.24 3.32
C ASP A 27 -10.32 11.63 2.86
N SER A 28 -10.26 12.48 1.83
CA SER A 28 -8.97 12.95 1.26
C SER A 28 -8.16 13.79 2.25
N CYS A 29 -8.83 14.57 3.11
CA CYS A 29 -8.18 15.37 4.13
C CYS A 29 -7.54 14.49 5.20
N ALA A 30 -8.23 13.41 5.61
CA ALA A 30 -7.70 12.42 6.54
C ALA A 30 -6.44 11.73 5.98
N ILE A 31 -6.47 11.33 4.71
CA ILE A 31 -5.31 10.73 4.01
C ILE A 31 -4.11 11.67 4.03
N PHE A 32 -4.29 12.95 3.69
CA PHE A 32 -3.19 13.91 3.67
C PHE A 32 -2.66 14.27 5.06
N LYS A 33 -3.52 14.26 6.08
CA LYS A 33 -3.11 14.49 7.47
C LYS A 33 -2.28 13.31 8.00
N GLU A 34 -2.68 12.08 7.71
CA GLU A 34 -1.98 10.87 8.17
C GLU A 34 -0.71 10.60 7.35
N LYS A 35 -0.78 10.78 6.03
CA LYS A 35 0.27 10.41 5.07
C LYS A 35 0.55 11.57 4.11
N SER A 36 1.09 12.67 4.64
CA SER A 36 1.36 13.92 3.89
C SER A 36 2.24 13.77 2.65
N GLY A 37 3.01 12.68 2.54
CA GLY A 37 3.76 12.30 1.34
C GLY A 37 2.88 12.17 0.09
N TRP A 38 1.63 11.72 0.22
CA TRP A 38 0.69 11.61 -0.90
C TRP A 38 0.38 12.97 -1.52
N TYR A 39 0.18 14.01 -0.70
CA TYR A 39 -0.08 15.35 -1.20
C TYR A 39 1.10 15.90 -2.00
N LYS A 40 2.34 15.70 -1.51
CA LYS A 40 3.55 16.10 -2.22
C LYS A 40 3.68 15.39 -3.57
N ALA A 41 3.46 14.07 -3.59
CA ALA A 41 3.51 13.28 -4.82
C ALA A 41 2.47 13.74 -5.85
N MET A 42 1.22 13.92 -5.42
CA MET A 42 0.14 14.32 -6.32
C MET A 42 0.28 15.75 -6.83
N ARG A 43 0.80 16.67 -6.00
CA ARG A 43 1.13 18.03 -6.44
C ARG A 43 2.26 18.05 -7.47
N HIS A 44 3.23 17.14 -7.36
CA HIS A 44 4.30 17.01 -8.37
C HIS A 44 3.75 16.51 -9.71
N VAL A 45 2.89 15.50 -9.68
CA VAL A 45 2.19 14.99 -10.88
C VAL A 45 1.29 16.06 -11.48
N GLN A 46 0.53 16.79 -10.67
CA GLN A 46 -0.28 17.93 -11.12
C GLN A 46 0.58 19.00 -11.78
N LYS A 47 1.74 19.36 -11.20
CA LYS A 47 2.65 20.35 -11.79
C LYS A 47 3.23 19.89 -13.12
N ARG A 48 3.49 18.59 -13.26
CA ARG A 48 4.08 18.00 -14.47
C ARG A 48 3.06 17.79 -15.59
N TYR A 49 1.85 17.31 -15.28
CA TYR A 49 0.87 16.85 -16.26
C TYR A 49 -0.46 17.60 -16.22
N GLY A 50 -0.66 18.54 -15.29
CA GLY A 50 -1.91 19.31 -15.15
C GLY A 50 -3.08 18.53 -14.52
N THR A 51 -2.90 17.24 -14.20
CA THR A 51 -3.98 16.39 -13.69
C THR A 51 -4.45 16.83 -12.30
N PRO A 52 -5.76 17.05 -12.07
CA PRO A 52 -6.28 17.45 -10.77
C PRO A 52 -5.98 16.41 -9.67
N ILE A 53 -5.63 16.87 -8.46
CA ILE A 53 -5.26 15.99 -7.33
C ILE A 53 -6.39 15.02 -6.96
N HIS A 54 -7.64 15.47 -6.99
CA HIS A 54 -8.79 14.62 -6.64
C HIS A 54 -8.99 13.47 -7.64
N VAL A 55 -8.70 13.70 -8.94
CA VAL A 55 -8.75 12.63 -9.95
C VAL A 55 -7.64 11.61 -9.69
N GLN A 56 -6.43 12.07 -9.37
CA GLN A 56 -5.34 11.18 -9.00
C GLN A 56 -5.70 10.34 -7.77
N LEU A 57 -6.29 10.94 -6.73
CA LEU A 57 -6.80 10.21 -5.56
C LEU A 57 -7.85 9.16 -5.94
N ALA A 58 -8.82 9.52 -6.78
CA ALA A 58 -9.88 8.61 -7.19
C ALA A 58 -9.33 7.39 -7.93
N ILE A 59 -8.38 7.59 -8.84
CA ILE A 59 -7.71 6.51 -9.57
C ILE A 59 -6.95 5.60 -8.59
N ILE A 60 -6.10 6.18 -7.72
CA ILE A 60 -5.33 5.39 -6.75
C ILE A 60 -6.25 4.59 -5.81
N LYS A 61 -7.38 5.19 -5.41
CA LYS A 61 -8.39 4.52 -4.58
C LYS A 61 -9.02 3.34 -5.31
N GLN A 62 -9.41 3.53 -6.56
CA GLN A 62 -10.07 2.51 -7.37
C GLN A 62 -9.14 1.34 -7.71
N GLU A 63 -7.91 1.64 -8.12
CA GLU A 63 -6.96 0.62 -8.58
C GLU A 63 -6.37 -0.17 -7.41
N SER A 64 -5.94 0.53 -6.35
CA SER A 64 -5.13 -0.09 -5.30
C SER A 64 -5.64 0.13 -3.89
N SER A 65 -6.62 1.02 -3.70
CA SER A 65 -7.05 1.50 -2.38
C SER A 65 -5.86 1.92 -1.50
N PHE A 66 -4.88 2.61 -2.09
CA PHE A 66 -3.63 3.07 -1.45
C PHE A 66 -2.72 1.95 -0.93
N LYS A 67 -2.92 0.71 -1.36
CA LYS A 67 -2.01 -0.42 -1.08
C LYS A 67 -0.92 -0.46 -2.14
N HIS A 68 0.29 -0.07 -1.75
CA HIS A 68 1.48 -0.06 -2.63
C HIS A 68 1.80 -1.41 -3.30
N ASN A 69 1.35 -2.53 -2.71
CA ASN A 69 1.58 -3.89 -3.20
C ASN A 69 0.26 -4.63 -3.47
N ALA A 70 -0.79 -3.89 -3.89
CA ALA A 70 -2.05 -4.48 -4.33
C ALA A 70 -1.80 -5.57 -5.38
N ARG A 71 -2.42 -6.74 -5.19
CA ARG A 71 -2.28 -7.91 -6.07
C ARG A 71 -3.65 -8.52 -6.26
N THR A 72 -3.95 -9.00 -7.46
CA THR A 72 -5.23 -9.65 -7.70
C THR A 72 -5.41 -10.97 -6.98
N GLU A 73 -6.68 -11.31 -6.84
CA GLU A 73 -7.17 -12.63 -6.50
C GLU A 73 -6.55 -13.71 -7.41
N ARG A 74 -6.32 -14.89 -6.81
CA ARG A 74 -5.92 -16.08 -7.53
C ARG A 74 -7.13 -16.78 -8.13
N THR A 75 -6.94 -17.34 -9.32
CA THR A 75 -7.87 -18.28 -9.93
C THR A 75 -7.72 -19.65 -9.27
N HIS A 76 -8.83 -20.37 -9.11
CA HIS A 76 -8.83 -21.71 -8.53
C HIS A 76 -9.25 -22.74 -9.59
N ILE A 77 -8.51 -23.85 -9.68
CA ILE A 77 -8.89 -25.01 -10.48
C ILE A 77 -9.67 -25.96 -9.58
N PHE A 78 -10.78 -26.51 -10.09
CA PHE A 78 -11.71 -27.36 -9.34
C PHE A 78 -12.14 -26.75 -7.99
N TRP A 79 -12.28 -25.41 -7.95
CA TRP A 79 -12.70 -24.62 -6.79
C TRP A 79 -11.73 -24.60 -5.59
N ILE A 80 -10.61 -25.33 -5.62
CA ILE A 80 -9.77 -25.56 -4.43
C ILE A 80 -8.28 -25.28 -4.68
N ILE A 81 -7.75 -25.58 -5.87
CA ILE A 81 -6.31 -25.51 -6.12
C ILE A 81 -5.94 -24.11 -6.61
N PRO A 82 -5.19 -23.29 -5.84
CA PRO A 82 -4.79 -21.96 -6.26
C PRO A 82 -3.77 -22.06 -7.41
N TRP A 83 -4.12 -21.49 -8.56
CA TRP A 83 -3.30 -21.56 -9.77
C TRP A 83 -2.62 -20.23 -10.06
N GLY A 84 -3.03 -19.58 -11.16
CA GLY A 84 -2.55 -18.27 -11.57
C GLY A 84 -3.30 -17.13 -10.89
N ARG A 85 -2.88 -15.91 -11.21
CA ARG A 85 -3.67 -14.70 -10.95
C ARG A 85 -4.52 -14.38 -12.17
N LYS A 86 -5.67 -13.74 -11.93
CA LYS A 86 -6.56 -13.29 -13.02
C LYS A 86 -5.85 -12.39 -14.03
N SER A 87 -4.85 -11.62 -13.59
CA SER A 87 -3.95 -10.91 -14.48
C SER A 87 -2.62 -10.58 -13.81
N THR A 88 -1.68 -10.09 -14.61
CA THR A 88 -0.39 -9.54 -14.16
C THR A 88 -0.48 -8.06 -13.78
N ALA A 89 -1.55 -7.36 -14.18
CA ALA A 89 -1.65 -5.89 -14.14
C ALA A 89 -2.83 -5.33 -13.33
N TYR A 90 -3.75 -6.15 -12.83
CA TYR A 90 -4.97 -5.60 -12.21
C TYR A 90 -4.65 -5.13 -10.79
N GLY A 91 -4.71 -3.81 -10.60
CA GLY A 91 -4.19 -3.08 -9.44
C GLY A 91 -2.99 -2.16 -9.73
N TYR A 92 -2.53 -2.07 -10.99
CA TYR A 92 -1.64 -1.01 -11.48
C TYR A 92 -1.83 -0.68 -12.96
#